data_AF-A0A8J5R343-F1
#
_entry.id   AF-A0A8J5R343-F1
#
_cell.length_a   1.000
_cell.length_b   1.000
_cell.length_c   1.000
_cell.angle_alpha   90.00
_cell.angle_beta   90.00
_cell.angle_gamma   90.00
#
_symmetry.space_group_name_H-M   'P 1'
#
loop_
_entity.id
_entity.type
_entity.pdbx_description
1 polymer ?
#
loop_
_entity_poly.entity_id
_entity_poly.type
_entity_poly.pdbx_seq_one_letter_code
_entity_poly.pdbx_strand_id
1 'polypeptide(L)'
;MSCCACQAKFSLFSREHGCPSCGFSYCTKCLKYKYKLPDDKIKSVCGPCYHRLVVTAKNYYTSNESDVPSVNSNNSLLPVDIEQKLNSLDNPEKPPIVMYKQGRWDQFKAGLDPADQALVDRLSKLKGMDKQQLPPTTEEIQRRLAILKDQNPGYKPPINIYQMDTRTNDQKTDDLIQQYFVELNLSKSTSSKDIEERLNKLKDIDPSLPSASSSYVNAPDPDESQIVKNMISRAIAEAALEKKYGETSEEQMDLEINSSEESLDPEVSCVMCNKTSELIRCRGCHGDLYCMPCFNENHDEFEFKEHKIIKTNF
;
A
#
# COMPACT_ATOMS: atom_id res chain seq x y z
N MET A 1 6.49 14.16 -35.69
CA MET A 1 6.28 15.21 -34.68
C MET A 1 4.79 15.52 -34.55
N SER A 2 4.31 15.86 -33.36
CA SER A 2 2.90 16.23 -33.11
C SER A 2 2.82 17.53 -32.30
N CYS A 3 1.67 18.19 -32.34
CA CYS A 3 1.47 19.44 -31.62
C CYS A 3 1.55 19.24 -30.10
N CYS A 4 2.38 20.02 -29.41
CA CYS A 4 2.55 19.93 -27.96
C CYS A 4 1.31 20.31 -27.12
N ALA A 5 0.24 20.86 -27.72
CA ALA A 5 -0.99 21.21 -27.03
C ALA A 5 -2.14 20.23 -27.30
N CYS A 6 -2.42 19.94 -28.58
CA CYS A 6 -3.55 19.08 -28.96
C CYS A 6 -3.13 17.68 -29.44
N GLN A 7 -1.84 17.35 -29.43
CA GLN A 7 -1.25 16.08 -29.87
C GLN A 7 -1.58 15.68 -31.32
N ALA A 8 -2.15 16.60 -32.10
CA ALA A 8 -2.42 16.37 -33.52
C ALA A 8 -1.10 16.15 -34.28
N LYS A 9 -1.04 15.07 -35.07
CA LYS A 9 0.10 14.77 -35.95
C LYS A 9 0.21 15.83 -37.04
N PHE A 10 1.43 16.32 -37.29
CA PHE A 10 1.71 17.20 -38.41
C PHE A 10 1.66 16.42 -39.72
N SER A 11 1.06 17.03 -40.73
CA SER A 11 0.86 16.46 -42.07
C SER A 11 0.95 17.59 -43.10
N LEU A 12 0.84 17.27 -44.39
CA LEU A 12 0.86 18.26 -45.47
C LEU A 12 -0.24 19.32 -45.30
N PHE A 13 -1.37 18.96 -44.69
CA PHE A 13 -2.48 19.86 -44.38
C PHE A 13 -2.36 20.57 -43.02
N SER A 14 -1.49 20.10 -42.13
CA SER A 14 -1.27 20.65 -40.79
C SER A 14 0.21 20.93 -40.58
N ARG A 15 0.64 22.12 -41.02
CA ARG A 15 2.02 22.59 -40.87
C ARG A 15 2.40 22.79 -39.40
N GLU A 16 3.68 22.56 -39.13
CA GLU A 16 4.32 22.73 -37.84
C GLU A 16 4.78 24.18 -37.64
N HIS A 17 4.43 24.79 -36.50
CA HIS A 17 4.84 26.14 -36.13
C HIS A 17 5.47 26.16 -34.74
N GLY A 18 6.66 26.75 -34.63
CA GLY A 18 7.35 26.92 -33.35
C GLY A 18 6.82 28.12 -32.57
N CYS A 19 6.65 27.97 -31.25
CA CYS A 19 6.40 29.11 -30.37
C CYS A 19 7.71 29.90 -30.15
N PRO A 20 7.77 31.22 -30.44
CA PRO A 20 8.98 32.01 -30.27
C PRO A 20 9.49 32.11 -28.82
N SER A 21 8.62 31.85 -27.84
CA SER A 21 8.96 31.97 -26.42
C SER A 21 9.45 30.66 -25.79
N CYS A 22 8.99 29.49 -26.25
CA CYS A 22 9.38 28.19 -25.66
C CYS A 22 9.98 27.20 -26.65
N GLY A 23 10.04 27.52 -27.95
CA GLY A 23 10.64 26.66 -28.98
C GLY A 23 9.84 25.41 -29.35
N PHE A 24 8.83 25.02 -28.57
CA PHE A 24 8.00 23.85 -28.87
C PHE A 24 7.11 24.05 -30.09
N SER A 25 6.75 22.93 -30.72
CA SER A 25 5.96 22.93 -31.94
C SER A 25 4.46 22.78 -31.70
N TYR A 26 3.70 23.57 -32.44
CA TYR A 26 2.26 23.69 -32.34
C TYR A 26 1.62 23.75 -33.73
N CYS A 27 0.36 23.36 -33.82
CA CYS A 27 -0.44 23.63 -35.02
C CYS A 27 -0.93 25.09 -35.02
N THR A 28 -1.33 25.60 -36.18
CA THR A 28 -1.91 26.96 -36.34
C THR A 28 -3.05 27.25 -35.37
N LYS A 29 -3.90 26.25 -35.09
CA LYS A 29 -5.03 26.37 -34.15
C LYS A 29 -4.58 26.58 -32.70
N CYS A 30 -3.45 25.99 -32.30
CA CYS A 30 -2.93 26.07 -30.93
C CYS A 30 -2.03 27.30 -30.73
N LEU A 31 -1.39 27.81 -31.77
CA LEU A 31 -0.55 29.01 -31.75
C LEU A 31 -1.34 30.28 -32.09
N LYS A 32 -2.42 30.54 -31.33
CA LYS A 32 -3.40 31.60 -31.65
C LYS A 32 -3.17 32.93 -30.93
N TYR A 33 -2.36 32.95 -29.87
CA TYR A 33 -2.24 34.12 -29.00
C TYR A 33 -1.17 35.07 -29.52
N LYS A 34 -1.51 36.33 -29.77
CA LYS A 34 -0.54 37.34 -30.24
C LYS A 34 0.04 38.09 -29.05
N TYR A 35 1.36 38.20 -28.99
CA TYR A 35 2.06 38.93 -27.92
C TYR A 35 3.21 39.77 -28.49
N LYS A 36 3.41 40.97 -27.93
CA LYS A 36 4.55 41.83 -28.25
C LYS A 36 5.77 41.29 -27.51
N LEU A 37 6.63 40.59 -28.23
CA LEU A 37 7.88 40.11 -27.68
C LEU A 37 8.88 41.27 -27.56
N PRO A 38 9.97 41.11 -26.79
CA PRO A 38 10.98 42.15 -26.59
C PRO A 38 11.60 42.71 -27.88
N ASP A 39 11.48 42.01 -29.00
CA ASP A 39 11.95 42.44 -30.33
C ASP A 39 11.00 43.43 -31.05
N ASP A 40 10.09 44.09 -30.33
CA ASP A 40 9.01 44.99 -30.83
C ASP A 40 8.05 44.41 -31.89
N LYS A 41 8.20 43.14 -32.26
CA LYS A 41 7.36 42.46 -33.24
C LYS A 41 6.27 41.64 -32.56
N ILE A 42 5.03 41.81 -33.02
CA ILE A 42 3.89 40.99 -32.60
C ILE A 42 4.04 39.60 -33.24
N LYS A 43 4.36 38.59 -32.43
CA LYS A 43 4.43 37.18 -32.88
C LYS A 43 3.37 36.34 -32.17
N SER A 44 2.97 35.25 -32.81
CA SER A 44 2.03 34.29 -32.23
C SER A 44 2.76 33.33 -31.28
N VAL A 45 2.28 33.22 -30.05
CA VAL A 45 2.81 32.37 -28.98
C VAL A 45 1.75 31.34 -28.55
N CYS A 46 2.20 30.27 -27.87
CA CYS A 46 1.29 29.28 -27.31
C CYS A 46 0.58 29.82 -26.05
N GLY A 47 -0.56 29.23 -25.69
CA GLY A 47 -1.36 29.66 -24.52
C GLY A 47 -0.58 29.74 -23.20
N PRO A 48 0.23 28.72 -22.85
CA PRO A 48 1.07 28.77 -21.65
C PRO A 48 2.06 29.94 -21.64
N CYS A 49 2.71 30.21 -22.77
CA CYS A 49 3.62 31.36 -22.90
C CYS A 49 2.87 32.68 -22.83
N TYR A 50 1.71 32.80 -23.47
CA TYR A 50 0.89 34.01 -23.41
C TYR A 50 0.50 34.34 -21.97
N HIS A 51 0.01 33.35 -21.22
CA HIS A 51 -0.40 33.57 -19.83
C HIS A 51 0.78 33.96 -18.95
N ARG A 52 1.92 33.25 -19.06
CA ARG A 52 3.15 33.59 -18.33
C ARG A 52 3.62 35.01 -18.64
N LEU A 53 3.67 35.39 -19.92
CA LEU A 53 4.12 36.70 -20.37
C LEU A 53 3.20 37.83 -19.88
N VAL A 54 1.88 37.62 -19.91
CA VAL A 54 0.90 38.58 -19.38
C VAL A 54 1.00 38.72 -17.86
N VAL A 55 1.19 37.62 -17.13
CA VAL A 55 1.37 37.65 -15.66
C VAL A 55 2.67 38.34 -15.29
N THR A 56 3.78 38.05 -15.98
CA THR A 56 5.06 38.74 -15.74
C THR A 56 4.98 40.22 -16.09
N ALA A 57 4.22 40.60 -17.12
CA ALA A 57 3.99 41.99 -17.45
C ALA A 57 3.19 42.72 -16.35
N LYS A 58 2.16 42.08 -15.78
CA LYS A 58 1.36 42.67 -14.69
C LYS A 58 2.14 42.82 -13.39
N ASN A 59 2.97 41.83 -13.04
CA ASN A 59 3.80 41.88 -11.82
C ASN A 59 4.88 42.97 -11.86
N TYR A 60 5.21 43.50 -13.04
CA TYR A 60 6.13 44.64 -13.18
C TYR A 60 5.46 45.99 -12.90
N TYR A 61 4.13 46.09 -13.02
CA TYR A 61 3.37 47.34 -12.81
C TYR A 61 2.78 47.50 -11.40
N THR A 62 2.78 46.46 -10.57
CA THR A 62 2.25 46.51 -9.19
C THR A 62 3.27 46.98 -8.13
N SER A 63 4.47 47.41 -8.55
CA SER A 63 5.53 47.85 -7.62
C SER A 63 5.86 49.34 -7.72
N ASN A 64 5.25 50.11 -8.64
CA ASN A 64 5.52 51.54 -8.77
C ASN A 64 4.20 52.31 -8.91
N GLU A 65 3.72 52.81 -7.78
CA GLU A 65 2.72 53.87 -7.71
C GLU A 65 3.42 55.21 -7.97
N SER A 66 3.23 55.78 -9.16
CA SER A 66 3.13 57.22 -9.42
C SER A 66 3.15 57.49 -10.93
N ASP A 67 2.25 58.40 -11.34
CA ASP A 67 2.21 59.13 -12.61
C ASP A 67 1.31 58.59 -13.74
N VAL A 68 0.17 59.29 -13.82
CA VAL A 68 -0.68 59.48 -14.98
C VAL A 68 0.13 60.04 -16.17
N PRO A 69 -0.32 59.81 -17.42
CA PRO A 69 -0.78 60.99 -18.15
C PRO A 69 -2.09 60.79 -18.90
N SER A 70 -2.91 61.83 -18.80
CA SER A 70 -4.10 62.08 -19.60
C SER A 70 -3.74 62.41 -21.05
N VAL A 71 -4.50 61.86 -22.01
CA VAL A 71 -4.74 62.51 -23.32
C VAL A 71 -6.23 62.44 -23.64
N ASN A 72 -6.82 63.62 -23.73
CA ASN A 72 -8.19 63.96 -24.12
C ASN A 72 -8.56 63.52 -25.56
N SER A 73 -9.83 63.15 -25.78
CA SER A 73 -10.80 64.04 -26.46
C SER A 73 -12.21 63.45 -26.57
N ASN A 74 -13.14 64.12 -25.88
CA ASN A 74 -14.46 64.59 -26.32
C ASN A 74 -15.60 63.59 -26.56
N ASN A 75 -16.55 63.53 -25.61
CA ASN A 75 -17.93 63.97 -25.83
C ASN A 75 -18.65 64.23 -24.49
N SER A 76 -19.28 65.39 -24.40
CA SER A 76 -19.92 65.99 -23.22
C SER A 76 -21.39 65.56 -23.10
N LEU A 77 -21.81 65.02 -21.95
CA LEU A 77 -23.19 65.10 -21.46
C LEU A 77 -23.23 65.03 -19.92
N LEU A 78 -23.77 66.10 -19.32
CA LEU A 78 -24.42 66.31 -18.02
C LEU A 78 -23.95 65.46 -16.81
N PRO A 79 -23.58 66.09 -15.67
CA PRO A 79 -23.29 65.38 -14.42
C PRO A 79 -24.56 64.77 -13.81
N VAL A 80 -24.94 63.58 -14.27
CA VAL A 80 -25.67 62.65 -13.41
C VAL A 80 -24.66 62.19 -12.38
N ASP A 81 -25.07 62.13 -11.12
CA ASP A 81 -24.25 61.67 -9.99
C ASP A 81 -23.89 60.19 -10.19
N ILE A 82 -22.83 59.99 -10.99
CA ILE A 82 -22.30 58.70 -11.40
C ILE A 82 -21.73 57.97 -10.16
N GLU A 83 -21.36 58.68 -9.09
CA GLU A 83 -20.82 58.07 -7.88
C GLU A 83 -21.88 57.22 -7.16
N GLN A 84 -23.11 57.69 -7.03
CA GLN A 84 -24.19 56.87 -6.45
C GLN A 84 -24.53 55.64 -7.31
N LYS A 85 -24.44 55.76 -8.64
CA LYS A 85 -24.73 54.67 -9.57
C LYS A 85 -23.57 53.67 -9.67
N LEU A 86 -22.32 54.11 -9.55
CA LEU A 86 -21.12 53.27 -9.48
C LEU A 86 -21.03 52.53 -8.14
N ASN A 87 -21.41 53.17 -7.02
CA ASN A 87 -21.50 52.50 -5.72
C ASN A 87 -22.62 51.44 -5.67
N SER A 88 -23.60 51.53 -6.57
CA SER A 88 -24.69 50.55 -6.72
C SER A 88 -24.37 49.46 -7.76
N LEU A 89 -23.32 49.61 -8.56
CA LEU A 89 -22.89 48.60 -9.53
C LEU A 89 -21.96 47.61 -8.83
N ASP A 90 -22.45 46.38 -8.73
CA ASP A 90 -21.73 45.27 -8.09
C ASP A 90 -20.30 45.13 -8.62
N ASN A 91 -19.35 45.09 -7.68
CA ASN A 91 -17.90 45.04 -7.91
C ASN A 91 -17.50 44.06 -9.04
N PRO A 92 -16.83 44.51 -10.12
CA PRO A 92 -16.39 43.67 -11.23
C PRO A 92 -15.26 42.70 -10.87
N GLU A 93 -14.65 42.83 -9.68
CA GLU A 93 -13.68 41.85 -9.15
C GLU A 93 -14.33 40.70 -8.39
N LYS A 94 -15.66 40.72 -8.18
CA LYS A 94 -16.35 39.53 -7.70
C LYS A 94 -16.23 38.47 -8.79
N PRO A 95 -15.77 37.24 -8.49
CA PRO A 95 -15.72 36.18 -9.48
C PRO A 95 -17.12 36.03 -10.11
N PRO A 96 -17.23 35.63 -11.40
CA PRO A 96 -18.53 35.35 -12.01
C PRO A 96 -19.33 34.51 -11.02
N ILE A 97 -20.59 34.86 -10.75
CA ILE A 97 -21.40 34.16 -9.76
C ILE A 97 -21.37 32.67 -10.11
N VAL A 98 -20.46 31.94 -9.47
CA VAL A 98 -20.38 30.50 -9.59
C VAL A 98 -21.57 30.03 -8.79
N MET A 99 -22.62 29.63 -9.48
CA MET A 99 -23.89 29.10 -8.95
C MET A 99 -23.72 27.84 -8.08
N TYR A 100 -22.50 27.52 -7.68
CA TYR A 100 -22.09 26.31 -6.99
C TYR A 100 -21.32 26.57 -5.68
N LYS A 101 -21.48 27.73 -5.03
CA LYS A 101 -21.20 27.80 -3.59
C LYS A 101 -22.41 27.24 -2.83
N GLN A 102 -22.25 26.04 -2.30
CA GLN A 102 -23.22 25.34 -1.46
C GLN A 102 -23.56 26.22 -0.24
N GLY A 103 -24.84 26.56 -0.06
CA GLY A 103 -25.33 27.31 1.11
C GLY A 103 -25.97 28.68 0.87
N ARG A 104 -26.23 29.11 -0.38
CA ARG A 104 -26.80 30.45 -0.67
C ARG A 104 -28.29 30.46 -1.05
N TRP A 105 -29.02 29.35 -0.91
CA TRP A 105 -30.41 29.26 -1.39
C TRP A 105 -31.38 30.20 -0.66
N ASP A 106 -31.18 30.42 0.63
CA ASP A 106 -32.02 31.34 1.41
C ASP A 106 -31.80 32.81 1.01
N GLN A 107 -30.59 33.14 0.55
CA GLN A 107 -30.28 34.45 -0.02
C GLN A 107 -30.95 34.67 -1.39
N PHE A 108 -31.23 33.60 -2.14
CA PHE A 108 -31.99 33.70 -3.39
C PHE A 108 -33.50 33.79 -3.14
N LYS A 109 -34.02 33.25 -2.03
CA LYS A 109 -35.42 33.42 -1.65
C LYS A 109 -35.74 34.85 -1.19
N ALA A 110 -34.77 35.54 -0.58
CA ALA A 110 -34.93 36.90 -0.13
C ALA A 110 -35.14 37.86 -1.32
N GLY A 111 -36.34 38.43 -1.43
CA GLY A 111 -36.70 39.41 -2.47
C GLY A 111 -37.46 38.86 -3.68
N LEU A 112 -37.79 37.57 -3.71
CA LEU A 112 -38.62 36.96 -4.76
C LEU A 112 -40.11 36.94 -4.40
N ASP A 113 -40.96 36.95 -5.42
CA ASP A 113 -42.40 36.75 -5.31
C ASP A 113 -42.74 35.33 -4.79
N PRO A 114 -43.89 35.08 -4.12
CA PRO A 114 -44.20 33.78 -3.53
C PRO A 114 -44.19 32.61 -4.53
N ALA A 115 -44.53 32.85 -5.80
CA ALA A 115 -44.46 31.84 -6.84
C ALA A 115 -43.00 31.43 -7.13
N ASP A 116 -42.11 32.41 -7.17
CA ASP A 116 -40.69 32.22 -7.44
C ASP A 116 -39.95 31.61 -6.24
N GLN A 117 -40.37 31.93 -5.01
CA GLN A 117 -39.88 31.25 -3.80
C GLN A 117 -40.20 29.75 -3.83
N ALA A 118 -41.41 29.36 -4.24
CA ALA A 118 -41.81 27.97 -4.39
C ALA A 118 -41.01 27.25 -5.50
N LEU A 119 -40.66 27.95 -6.58
CA LEU A 119 -39.77 27.43 -7.61
C LEU A 119 -38.36 27.18 -7.07
N VAL A 120 -37.80 28.11 -6.30
CA VAL A 120 -36.50 27.95 -5.64
C VAL A 120 -36.50 26.75 -4.70
N ASP A 121 -37.56 26.56 -3.92
CA ASP A 121 -37.72 25.39 -3.05
C ASP A 121 -37.78 24.07 -3.82
N ARG A 122 -38.53 24.03 -4.92
CA ARG A 122 -38.63 22.85 -5.78
C ARG A 122 -37.28 22.52 -6.43
N LEU A 123 -36.55 23.53 -6.87
CA LEU A 123 -35.22 23.38 -7.45
C LEU A 123 -34.21 22.89 -6.42
N SER A 124 -34.27 23.39 -5.18
CA SER A 124 -33.44 22.90 -4.07
C SER A 124 -33.67 21.41 -3.80
N LYS A 125 -34.94 20.98 -3.74
CA LYS A 125 -35.31 19.57 -3.56
C LYS A 125 -34.85 18.68 -4.72
N LEU A 126 -34.99 19.15 -5.96
CA LEU A 126 -34.53 18.42 -7.15
C LEU A 126 -33.00 18.29 -7.22
N LYS A 127 -32.26 19.29 -6.74
CA LYS A 127 -30.79 19.26 -6.65
C LYS A 127 -30.26 18.25 -5.62
N GLY A 128 -31.14 17.67 -4.80
CA GLY A 128 -30.80 16.57 -3.89
C GLY A 128 -29.90 17.00 -2.73
N MET A 129 -29.97 18.26 -2.30
CA MET A 129 -29.16 18.74 -1.17
C MET A 129 -29.59 18.12 0.17
N ASP A 130 -30.86 17.72 0.30
CA ASP A 130 -31.36 16.93 1.43
C ASP A 130 -30.92 15.46 1.38
N LYS A 131 -30.47 14.98 0.21
CA LYS A 131 -29.79 13.70 0.11
C LYS A 131 -28.34 13.94 0.47
N GLN A 132 -28.04 13.91 1.77
CA GLN A 132 -26.69 13.63 2.24
C GLN A 132 -26.20 12.41 1.43
N GLN A 133 -25.31 12.63 0.46
CA GLN A 133 -24.60 11.51 -0.13
C GLN A 133 -23.79 10.93 1.02
N LEU A 134 -24.27 9.82 1.56
CA LEU A 134 -23.51 9.01 2.52
C LEU A 134 -22.09 8.86 1.94
N PRO A 135 -21.04 9.00 2.78
CA PRO A 135 -19.68 8.83 2.30
C PRO A 135 -19.61 7.49 1.55
N PRO A 136 -19.08 7.49 0.32
CA PRO A 136 -19.10 6.31 -0.52
C PRO A 136 -18.43 5.15 0.24
N THR A 137 -19.09 4.00 0.25
CA THR A 137 -18.60 2.79 0.92
C THR A 137 -17.23 2.42 0.36
N THR A 138 -16.37 1.82 1.19
CA THR A 138 -15.00 1.42 0.79
C THR A 138 -14.97 0.56 -0.47
N GLU A 139 -15.96 -0.30 -0.66
CA GLU A 139 -16.15 -1.13 -1.86
C GLU A 139 -16.43 -0.31 -3.13
N GLU A 140 -17.23 0.75 -3.03
CA GLU A 140 -17.55 1.66 -4.14
C GLU A 140 -16.32 2.52 -4.48
N ILE A 141 -15.55 2.93 -3.48
CA ILE A 141 -14.27 3.63 -3.68
C ILE A 141 -13.28 2.71 -4.40
N GLN A 142 -13.14 1.46 -3.97
CA GLN A 142 -12.26 0.48 -4.61
C GLN A 142 -12.67 0.19 -6.05
N ARG A 143 -13.97 0.05 -6.32
CA ARG A 143 -14.50 -0.13 -7.67
C ARG A 143 -14.16 1.06 -8.59
N ARG A 144 -14.32 2.28 -8.09
CA ARG A 144 -13.97 3.50 -8.86
C ARG A 144 -12.46 3.58 -9.13
N LEU A 145 -11.64 3.25 -8.14
CA LEU A 145 -10.18 3.22 -8.31
C LEU A 145 -9.73 2.15 -9.32
N ALA A 146 -10.40 1.00 -9.35
CA ALA A 146 -10.12 -0.05 -10.32
C ALA A 146 -10.43 0.43 -11.75
N ILE A 147 -11.60 1.04 -11.98
CA ILE A 147 -11.98 1.61 -13.27
C ILE A 147 -10.99 2.69 -13.72
N LEU A 148 -10.55 3.57 -12.81
CA LEU A 148 -9.57 4.62 -13.10
C LEU A 148 -8.16 4.07 -13.41
N LYS A 149 -7.83 2.88 -12.93
CA LYS A 149 -6.57 2.19 -13.19
C LYS A 149 -6.66 1.23 -14.40
N ASP A 150 -7.78 1.25 -15.14
CA ASP A 150 -8.09 0.27 -16.19
C ASP A 150 -8.01 -1.19 -15.71
N GLN A 151 -8.24 -1.41 -14.41
CA GLN A 151 -8.26 -2.71 -13.75
C GLN A 151 -9.71 -3.17 -13.57
N ASN A 152 -9.98 -4.46 -13.82
CA ASN A 152 -11.33 -5.01 -13.67
C ASN A 152 -11.78 -4.98 -12.19
N PRO A 153 -12.96 -4.41 -11.86
CA PRO A 153 -13.41 -4.26 -10.48
C PRO A 153 -13.77 -5.57 -9.77
N GLY A 154 -13.78 -6.69 -10.50
CA GLY A 154 -13.93 -8.05 -9.97
C GLY A 154 -12.65 -8.88 -10.01
N TYR A 155 -11.53 -8.31 -10.48
CA TYR A 155 -10.27 -9.02 -10.58
C TYR A 155 -9.52 -8.94 -9.24
N LYS A 156 -9.61 -10.01 -8.46
CA LYS A 156 -8.59 -10.28 -7.44
C LYS A 156 -7.35 -10.73 -8.23
N PRO A 157 -6.24 -9.96 -8.22
CA PRO A 157 -5.03 -10.46 -8.85
C PRO A 157 -4.72 -11.84 -8.25
N PRO A 158 -4.34 -12.83 -9.06
CA PRO A 158 -3.82 -14.07 -8.51
C PRO A 158 -2.71 -13.67 -7.54
N ILE A 159 -2.83 -14.12 -6.29
CA ILE A 159 -1.81 -13.90 -5.27
C ILE A 159 -0.51 -14.32 -5.93
N ASN A 160 0.43 -13.38 -6.07
CA ASN A 160 1.69 -13.68 -6.72
C ASN A 160 2.52 -14.50 -5.73
N ILE A 161 2.34 -15.83 -5.78
CA ILE A 161 3.01 -16.82 -4.93
C ILE A 161 4.54 -16.81 -5.19
N TYR A 162 4.99 -16.21 -6.29
CA TYR A 162 6.40 -16.11 -6.67
C TYR A 162 7.07 -14.80 -6.21
N GLN A 163 6.39 -13.96 -5.43
CA GLN A 163 7.02 -12.77 -4.87
C GLN A 163 8.00 -13.19 -3.77
N MET A 164 9.31 -13.02 -4.02
CA MET A 164 10.33 -13.36 -3.03
C MET A 164 10.13 -12.52 -1.77
N ASP A 165 10.07 -13.21 -0.64
CA ASP A 165 9.85 -12.58 0.66
C ASP A 165 11.10 -11.79 1.09
N THR A 166 11.02 -10.47 0.94
CA THR A 166 12.10 -9.53 1.29
C THR A 166 12.17 -9.22 2.78
N ARG A 167 11.29 -9.79 3.62
CA ARG A 167 11.31 -9.57 5.07
C ARG A 167 12.55 -10.20 5.69
N THR A 168 13.07 -9.56 6.74
CA THR A 168 14.14 -10.14 7.56
C THR A 168 13.62 -11.36 8.33
N ASN A 169 14.52 -12.22 8.82
CA ASN A 169 14.13 -13.38 9.61
C ASN A 169 13.34 -12.98 10.86
N ASP A 170 13.75 -11.88 11.53
CA ASP A 170 13.07 -11.37 12.72
C ASP A 170 11.62 -10.92 12.41
N GLN A 171 11.41 -10.25 11.27
CA GLN A 171 10.07 -9.86 10.84
C GLN A 171 9.19 -11.08 10.54
N LYS A 172 9.78 -12.13 9.95
CA LYS A 172 9.05 -13.39 9.70
C LYS A 172 8.66 -14.07 11.00
N THR A 173 9.52 -14.04 12.02
CA THR A 173 9.19 -14.61 13.34
C THR A 173 8.10 -13.83 14.03
N ASP A 174 8.15 -12.49 13.99
CA ASP A 174 7.12 -11.65 14.59
C ASP A 174 5.75 -11.85 13.93
N ASP A 175 5.71 -11.92 12.60
CA ASP A 175 4.47 -12.18 11.86
C ASP A 175 3.88 -13.56 12.17
N LEU A 176 4.74 -14.58 12.33
CA LEU A 176 4.32 -15.93 12.73
C LEU A 176 3.73 -15.95 14.15
N ILE A 177 4.38 -15.25 15.09
CA ILE A 177 3.90 -15.09 16.47
C ILE A 177 2.54 -14.38 16.46
N GLN A 178 2.39 -13.33 15.65
CA GLN A 178 1.14 -12.59 15.54
C GLN A 178 0.02 -13.46 14.95
N GLN A 179 0.32 -14.29 13.95
CA GLN A 179 -0.65 -15.26 13.41
C GLN A 179 -1.15 -16.21 14.51
N TYR A 180 -0.24 -16.77 15.32
CA TYR A 180 -0.61 -17.65 16.43
C TYR A 180 -1.55 -16.96 17.44
N PHE A 181 -1.27 -15.69 17.79
CA PHE A 181 -2.15 -14.94 18.68
C PHE A 181 -3.54 -14.69 18.08
N VAL A 182 -3.63 -14.42 16.78
CA VAL A 182 -4.90 -14.26 16.08
C VAL A 182 -5.70 -15.56 16.11
N GLU A 183 -5.06 -16.71 15.87
CA GLU A 183 -5.70 -18.03 15.95
C GLU A 183 -6.22 -18.33 17.36
N LEU A 184 -5.45 -18.03 18.41
CA LEU A 184 -5.88 -18.14 19.81
C LEU A 184 -7.04 -17.20 20.16
N ASN A 185 -7.07 -16.00 19.59
CA ASN A 185 -8.17 -15.06 19.83
C ASN A 185 -9.43 -15.48 19.09
N LEU A 186 -9.29 -16.06 17.89
CA LEU A 186 -10.42 -16.61 17.15
C LEU A 186 -11.03 -17.80 17.90
N SER A 187 -10.21 -18.74 18.39
CA SER A 187 -10.70 -19.90 19.17
C SER A 187 -11.40 -19.50 20.48
N LYS A 188 -10.97 -18.40 21.11
CA LYS A 188 -11.64 -17.82 22.29
C LYS A 188 -12.97 -17.14 21.96
N SER A 189 -13.11 -16.56 20.76
CA SER A 189 -14.30 -15.80 20.36
C SER A 189 -15.38 -16.65 19.71
N THR A 190 -15.03 -17.82 19.14
CA THR A 190 -15.99 -18.90 18.88
C THR A 190 -16.39 -19.49 20.23
N SER A 191 -17.32 -18.81 20.90
CA SER A 191 -17.80 -19.10 22.25
C SER A 191 -18.26 -20.55 22.40
N SER A 192 -17.33 -21.44 22.76
CA SER A 192 -17.57 -22.83 23.16
C SER A 192 -18.52 -22.95 24.36
N LYS A 193 -18.78 -21.84 25.05
CA LYS A 193 -19.66 -21.75 26.22
C LYS A 193 -21.10 -22.17 25.91
N ASP A 194 -21.63 -21.82 24.72
CA ASP A 194 -22.99 -22.22 24.33
C ASP A 194 -23.08 -23.73 24.06
N ILE A 195 -22.00 -24.33 23.55
CA ILE A 195 -21.91 -25.76 23.27
C ILE A 195 -21.70 -26.53 24.58
N GLU A 196 -20.84 -26.03 25.47
CA GLU A 196 -20.63 -26.57 26.82
C GLU A 196 -21.92 -26.52 27.65
N GLU A 197 -22.66 -25.42 27.62
CA GLU A 197 -23.93 -25.29 28.33
C GLU A 197 -24.99 -26.25 27.75
N ARG A 198 -25.04 -26.43 26.43
CA ARG A 198 -25.91 -27.44 25.80
C ARG A 198 -25.49 -28.87 26.16
N LEU A 199 -24.20 -29.17 26.23
CA LEU A 199 -23.70 -30.48 26.64
C LEU A 199 -24.03 -30.80 28.10
N ASN A 200 -23.94 -29.81 28.99
CA ASN A 200 -24.31 -29.97 30.40
C ASN A 200 -25.82 -30.24 30.56
N LYS A 201 -26.66 -29.54 29.76
CA LYS A 201 -28.12 -29.81 29.72
C LYS A 201 -28.47 -31.17 29.11
N LEU A 202 -27.65 -31.70 28.22
CA LEU A 202 -27.84 -33.02 27.59
C LEU A 202 -27.34 -34.18 28.45
N LYS A 203 -26.43 -33.92 29.38
CA LYS A 203 -25.88 -34.93 30.30
C LYS A 203 -26.68 -35.08 31.59
N ASP A 204 -27.78 -34.34 31.77
CA ASP A 204 -28.61 -34.31 32.99
C ASP A 204 -27.78 -34.17 34.28
N ILE A 205 -26.67 -33.42 34.21
CA ILE A 205 -25.83 -33.14 35.38
C ILE A 205 -26.39 -31.89 36.05
N ASP A 206 -27.21 -32.09 37.08
CA ASP A 206 -27.64 -31.01 37.96
C ASP A 206 -26.43 -30.45 38.73
N PRO A 207 -26.10 -29.15 38.60
CA PRO A 207 -24.93 -28.55 39.25
C PRO A 207 -25.08 -28.37 40.77
N SER A 208 -26.11 -28.95 41.37
CA SER A 208 -26.44 -28.82 42.80
C SER A 208 -26.46 -30.13 43.58
N LEU A 209 -26.19 -31.28 42.95
CA LEU A 209 -26.25 -32.59 43.61
C LEU A 209 -24.94 -33.39 43.38
N PRO A 210 -24.30 -33.92 44.44
CA PRO A 210 -23.14 -34.80 44.29
C PRO A 210 -23.62 -36.19 43.84
N SER A 211 -23.29 -36.57 42.61
CA SER A 211 -23.68 -37.86 42.03
C SER A 211 -22.79 -39.00 42.51
N ALA A 212 -23.39 -39.90 43.29
CA ALA A 212 -22.79 -41.15 43.75
C ALA A 212 -22.94 -42.24 42.68
N SER A 213 -22.04 -42.27 41.68
CA SER A 213 -21.71 -43.47 40.86
C SER A 213 -20.71 -43.11 39.74
N SER A 214 -19.42 -42.97 40.08
CA SER A 214 -18.30 -43.22 39.17
C SER A 214 -17.00 -43.13 39.94
N SER A 215 -16.43 -44.28 40.28
CA SER A 215 -15.24 -44.45 41.11
C SER A 215 -13.91 -44.07 40.42
N TYR A 216 -13.92 -43.18 39.43
CA TYR A 216 -12.69 -42.73 38.74
C TYR A 216 -12.72 -41.24 38.34
N VAL A 217 -13.43 -40.39 39.08
CA VAL A 217 -13.41 -38.93 38.82
C VAL A 217 -13.32 -38.16 40.13
N ASN A 218 -12.17 -38.26 40.78
CA ASN A 218 -11.74 -37.30 41.81
C ASN A 218 -10.25 -37.00 41.60
N ALA A 219 -9.87 -36.67 40.37
CA ALA A 219 -8.76 -35.75 40.17
C ALA A 219 -9.42 -34.38 39.91
N PRO A 220 -9.08 -33.32 40.68
CA PRO A 220 -9.44 -31.97 40.28
C PRO A 220 -8.90 -31.79 38.86
N ASP A 221 -9.77 -31.43 37.92
CA ASP A 221 -9.34 -31.02 36.58
C ASP A 221 -8.34 -29.89 36.81
N PRO A 222 -7.03 -30.12 36.61
CA PRO A 222 -6.04 -29.15 37.03
C PRO A 222 -6.23 -27.96 36.11
N ASP A 223 -6.62 -26.81 36.68
CA ASP A 223 -6.77 -25.53 35.98
C ASP A 223 -5.63 -25.42 34.97
N GLU A 224 -5.94 -25.52 33.67
CA GLU A 224 -4.93 -25.58 32.62
C GLU A 224 -4.00 -24.36 32.73
N SER A 225 -4.50 -23.24 33.26
CA SER A 225 -3.70 -22.06 33.60
C SER A 225 -2.63 -22.33 34.65
N GLN A 226 -2.93 -23.12 35.68
CA GLN A 226 -1.97 -23.55 36.69
C GLN A 226 -0.98 -24.58 36.15
N ILE A 227 -1.42 -25.51 35.29
CA ILE A 227 -0.50 -26.45 34.63
C ILE A 227 0.51 -25.67 33.80
N VAL A 228 0.05 -24.73 32.97
CA VAL A 228 0.90 -23.90 32.11
C VAL A 228 1.83 -23.03 32.96
N LYS A 229 1.34 -22.40 34.04
CA LYS A 229 2.18 -21.63 34.97
C LYS A 229 3.27 -22.50 35.61
N ASN A 230 2.93 -23.72 36.02
CA ASN A 230 3.90 -24.65 36.61
C ASN A 230 4.94 -25.09 35.57
N MET A 231 4.52 -25.36 34.34
CA MET A 231 5.40 -25.75 33.24
C MET A 231 6.39 -24.62 32.87
N ILE A 232 5.91 -23.38 32.82
CA ILE A 232 6.76 -22.18 32.59
C ILE A 232 7.72 -21.97 33.77
N SER A 233 7.24 -22.08 35.00
CA SER A 233 8.09 -21.92 36.19
C SER A 233 9.21 -22.96 36.25
N ARG A 234 8.91 -24.19 35.82
CA ARG A 234 9.88 -25.28 35.73
C ARG A 234 10.93 -25.00 34.65
N ALA A 235 10.52 -24.57 33.45
CA ALA A 235 11.46 -24.25 32.37
C ALA A 235 12.41 -23.09 32.74
N ILE A 236 11.90 -22.07 33.45
CA ILE A 236 12.75 -20.94 33.92
C ILE A 236 13.73 -21.42 34.99
N ALA A 237 13.30 -22.31 35.90
CA ALA A 237 14.18 -22.88 36.91
C ALA A 237 15.26 -23.79 36.28
N GLU A 238 14.90 -24.58 35.28
CA GLU A 238 15.84 -25.43 34.51
C GLU A 238 16.87 -24.56 33.77
N ALA A 239 16.45 -23.50 33.07
CA ALA A 239 17.37 -22.56 32.41
C ALA A 239 18.28 -21.82 33.41
N ALA A 240 17.79 -21.50 34.61
CA ALA A 240 18.60 -20.90 35.67
C ALA A 240 19.65 -21.89 36.22
N LEU A 241 19.32 -23.18 36.30
CA LEU A 241 20.26 -24.23 36.68
C LEU A 241 21.30 -24.47 35.59
N GLU A 242 20.91 -24.52 34.31
CA GLU A 242 21.83 -24.57 33.17
C GLU A 242 22.77 -23.36 33.15
N LYS A 243 22.29 -22.16 33.45
CA LYS A 243 23.19 -20.99 33.56
C LYS A 243 24.16 -21.08 34.74
N LYS A 244 23.74 -21.72 35.84
CA LYS A 244 24.53 -21.80 37.08
C LYS A 244 25.52 -22.98 37.09
N TYR A 245 25.23 -24.04 36.33
CA TYR A 245 25.98 -25.30 36.33
C TYR A 245 26.36 -25.81 34.93
N GLY A 246 25.91 -25.15 33.85
CA GLY A 246 26.16 -25.57 32.47
C GLY A 246 27.53 -25.17 31.91
N GLU A 247 28.38 -24.51 32.71
CA GLU A 247 29.77 -24.21 32.34
C GLU A 247 30.78 -25.28 32.79
N THR A 248 30.32 -26.40 33.38
CA THR A 248 31.20 -27.54 33.69
C THR A 248 30.85 -28.74 32.81
N SER A 249 31.38 -28.77 31.59
CA SER A 249 31.91 -29.98 30.92
C SER A 249 32.38 -29.65 29.49
N GLU A 250 33.39 -28.78 29.34
CA GLU A 250 34.21 -28.73 28.12
C GLU A 250 35.46 -29.64 28.20
N GLU A 251 35.56 -30.51 29.21
CA GLU A 251 36.68 -31.44 29.33
C GLU A 251 36.23 -32.87 29.07
N GLN A 252 36.58 -33.37 27.88
CA GLN A 252 36.95 -34.75 27.57
C GLN A 252 36.33 -35.84 28.46
N MET A 253 35.24 -36.45 27.98
CA MET A 253 34.96 -37.86 28.27
C MET A 253 35.14 -38.66 27.00
N ASP A 254 36.38 -39.11 26.78
CA ASP A 254 36.66 -40.30 25.96
C ASP A 254 36.01 -41.50 26.65
N LEU A 255 34.78 -41.82 26.25
CA LEU A 255 34.13 -43.07 26.61
C LEU A 255 34.39 -44.09 25.51
N GLU A 256 35.39 -44.95 25.74
CA GLU A 256 35.51 -46.25 25.08
C GLU A 256 34.23 -47.06 25.37
N ILE A 257 33.31 -47.10 24.41
CA ILE A 257 32.19 -48.05 24.42
C ILE A 257 32.51 -49.13 23.40
N ASN A 258 32.99 -50.25 23.95
CA ASN A 258 33.13 -51.51 23.24
C ASN A 258 31.79 -52.27 23.31
N SER A 259 31.36 -52.75 22.13
CA SER A 259 30.36 -53.79 21.86
C SER A 259 28.92 -53.62 22.38
N SER A 260 27.99 -53.35 21.47
CA SER A 260 26.92 -54.31 21.15
C SER A 260 26.24 -53.93 19.84
N GLU A 261 26.29 -54.86 18.90
CA GLU A 261 25.59 -54.85 17.62
C GLU A 261 24.08 -54.75 17.83
N GLU A 262 23.43 -53.79 17.19
CA GLU A 262 22.05 -53.90 16.71
C GLU A 262 21.79 -52.83 15.64
N SER A 263 22.12 -53.22 14.40
CA SER A 263 21.35 -52.97 13.18
C SER A 263 20.72 -51.59 12.96
N LEU A 264 21.37 -50.78 12.11
CA LEU A 264 20.86 -50.30 10.82
C LEU A 264 21.95 -49.41 10.21
N ASP A 265 23.05 -50.00 9.74
CA ASP A 265 23.99 -49.27 8.88
C ASP A 265 23.28 -49.02 7.54
N PRO A 266 22.97 -47.76 7.17
CA PRO A 266 22.61 -47.47 5.80
C PRO A 266 23.86 -47.77 4.97
N GLU A 267 23.77 -48.84 4.17
CA GLU A 267 24.82 -49.34 3.29
C GLU A 267 25.60 -48.17 2.65
N VAL A 268 26.78 -47.91 3.21
CA VAL A 268 27.59 -46.73 2.91
C VAL A 268 27.98 -46.80 1.44
N SER A 269 27.32 -46.00 0.61
CA SER A 269 27.38 -46.12 -0.84
C SER A 269 27.46 -44.75 -1.52
N CYS A 270 27.97 -44.73 -2.74
CA CYS A 270 28.06 -43.52 -3.55
C CYS A 270 26.65 -43.01 -3.89
N VAL A 271 26.37 -41.74 -3.58
CA VAL A 271 25.06 -41.09 -3.81
C VAL A 271 24.63 -41.14 -5.28
N MET A 272 25.56 -41.28 -6.22
CA MET A 272 25.28 -41.24 -7.66
C MET A 272 25.16 -42.63 -8.32
N CYS A 273 25.77 -43.68 -7.75
CA CYS A 273 25.85 -44.97 -8.46
C CYS A 273 25.82 -46.21 -7.55
N ASN A 274 25.51 -46.05 -6.26
CA ASN A 274 25.39 -47.11 -5.25
C ASN A 274 26.63 -48.01 -5.10
N LYS A 275 27.79 -47.61 -5.65
CA LYS A 275 29.07 -48.31 -5.41
C LYS A 275 29.48 -48.15 -3.95
N THR A 276 29.95 -49.23 -3.34
CA THR A 276 30.38 -49.26 -1.93
C THR A 276 31.91 -49.28 -1.78
N SER A 277 32.66 -49.43 -2.88
CA SER A 277 34.12 -49.47 -2.89
C SER A 277 34.74 -48.13 -3.30
N GLU A 278 35.88 -47.77 -2.69
CA GLU A 278 36.67 -46.56 -2.99
C GLU A 278 35.85 -45.26 -2.87
N LEU A 279 35.12 -45.15 -1.77
CA LEU A 279 34.35 -43.95 -1.45
C LEU A 279 35.25 -42.84 -0.93
N ILE A 280 34.91 -41.63 -1.35
CA ILE A 280 35.50 -40.39 -0.91
C ILE A 280 34.43 -39.46 -0.37
N ARG A 281 34.77 -38.75 0.69
CA ARG A 281 33.89 -37.77 1.32
C ARG A 281 34.20 -36.37 0.81
N CYS A 282 33.17 -35.67 0.31
CA CYS A 282 33.28 -34.28 -0.10
C CYS A 282 32.97 -33.35 1.08
N ARG A 283 33.89 -32.45 1.46
CA ARG A 283 33.61 -31.42 2.49
C ARG A 283 32.68 -30.29 1.99
N GLY A 284 32.65 -30.02 0.70
CA GLY A 284 31.80 -28.98 0.11
C GLY A 284 30.32 -29.41 0.04
N CYS A 285 30.08 -30.69 -0.23
CA CYS A 285 28.74 -31.29 -0.25
C CYS A 285 28.35 -31.87 1.12
N HIS A 286 28.58 -31.13 2.21
CA HIS A 286 28.13 -31.51 3.57
C HIS A 286 28.54 -32.91 4.06
N GLY A 287 29.58 -33.51 3.50
CA GLY A 287 30.03 -34.86 3.87
C GLY A 287 29.47 -36.00 3.02
N ASP A 288 28.85 -35.70 1.87
CA ASP A 288 28.36 -36.70 0.92
C ASP A 288 29.48 -37.61 0.38
N LEU A 289 29.12 -38.87 0.12
CA LEU A 289 30.04 -39.91 -0.34
C LEU A 289 29.90 -40.17 -1.84
N TYR A 290 31.04 -40.14 -2.53
CA TYR A 290 31.15 -40.38 -3.96
C TYR A 290 32.21 -41.42 -4.25
N CYS A 291 32.09 -42.17 -5.35
CA CYS A 291 33.25 -42.86 -5.92
C CYS A 291 34.08 -41.85 -6.74
N MET A 292 35.38 -42.14 -6.93
CA MET A 292 36.28 -41.25 -7.67
C MET A 292 35.75 -40.77 -9.04
N PRO A 293 35.13 -41.63 -9.89
CA PRO A 293 34.53 -41.18 -11.15
C PRO A 293 33.38 -40.20 -10.96
N CYS A 294 32.41 -40.53 -10.09
CA CYS A 294 31.24 -39.68 -9.87
C CYS A 294 31.62 -38.36 -9.21
N PHE A 295 32.68 -38.33 -8.40
CA PHE A 295 33.19 -37.07 -7.87
C PHE A 295 33.72 -36.19 -9.00
N ASN A 296 34.62 -36.69 -9.85
CA ASN A 296 35.22 -35.90 -10.93
C ASN A 296 34.23 -35.50 -12.03
N GLU A 297 33.17 -36.27 -12.27
CA GLU A 297 32.13 -35.93 -13.24
C GLU A 297 31.17 -34.86 -12.74
N ASN A 298 30.94 -34.78 -11.42
CA ASN A 298 29.97 -33.87 -10.81
C ASN A 298 30.63 -32.68 -10.10
N HIS A 299 31.96 -32.63 -10.06
CA HIS A 299 32.72 -31.56 -9.43
C HIS A 299 33.74 -31.06 -10.45
N ASP A 300 33.47 -29.89 -11.02
CA ASP A 300 34.34 -29.28 -12.03
C ASP A 300 35.65 -28.80 -11.41
N GLU A 301 36.70 -28.68 -12.23
CA GLU A 301 38.04 -28.26 -11.81
C GLU A 301 38.07 -26.90 -11.08
N PHE A 302 37.05 -26.08 -11.34
CA PHE A 302 36.84 -24.78 -10.70
C PHE A 302 36.25 -24.89 -9.28
N GLU A 303 35.48 -25.94 -9.00
CA GLU A 303 34.77 -26.18 -7.72
C GLU A 303 35.62 -26.97 -6.71
N PHE A 304 36.70 -27.63 -7.14
CA PHE A 304 37.64 -28.34 -6.24
C PHE A 304 38.28 -27.46 -5.16
N LYS A 305 38.23 -26.13 -5.30
CA LYS A 305 38.69 -25.20 -4.26
C LYS A 305 37.80 -25.24 -3.02
N GLU A 306 36.50 -25.40 -3.22
CA GLU A 306 35.49 -25.43 -2.15
C GLU A 306 35.15 -26.88 -1.77
N HIS A 307 35.18 -27.80 -2.74
CA HIS A 307 34.80 -29.19 -2.58
C HIS A 307 36.05 -30.08 -2.45
N LYS A 308 36.63 -30.09 -1.24
CA LYS A 308 37.84 -30.89 -0.95
C LYS A 308 37.52 -32.34 -0.63
N ILE A 309 38.32 -33.25 -1.19
CA ILE A 309 38.23 -34.69 -0.97
C ILE A 309 38.90 -35.09 0.35
N ILE A 310 38.22 -35.93 1.13
CA ILE A 310 38.79 -36.71 2.23
C ILE A 310 38.65 -38.19 1.88
N LYS A 311 39.78 -38.91 1.88
CA LYS A 311 39.77 -40.36 1.75
C LYS A 311 39.17 -40.96 3.02
N THR A 312 38.05 -41.66 2.87
CA THR A 312 37.44 -42.43 3.94
C THR A 312 37.87 -43.89 3.79
N ASN A 313 38.54 -44.42 4.80
CA ASN A 313 38.78 -45.86 4.90
C ASN A 313 37.53 -46.45 5.55
N PHE A 314 36.64 -46.99 4.73
CA PHE A 314 35.54 -47.85 5.16
C PHE A 314 35.91 -49.31 4.85
#